data_AF-A0A538AZK8-F1
#
_entry.id   AF-A0A538AZK8-F1
#
_cell.length_a   1.000
_cell.length_b   1.000
_cell.length_c   1.000
_cell.angle_alpha   90.00
_cell.angle_beta   90.00
_cell.angle_gamma   90.00
#
_symmetry.space_group_name_H-M   'P 1'
#
loop_
_entity.id
_entity.type
_entity.pdbx_description
1 polymer ?
#
loop_
_entity_poly.entity_id
_entity_poly.type
_entity_poly.pdbx_seq_one_letter_code
_entity_poly.pdbx_strand_id
1 'polypeptide(L)'
;MIPWASVGIEHKLTALLGTAPAGKLLYSSDEASEPEVIWIAARLGRRALEGALTEAVDRDFLTVQEAERLGRGILSENCRRLHGLGA
;
A
#
# COMPACT_ATOMS: atom_id res chain seq x y z
N MET A 1 1.52 -12.58 0.75
CA MET A 1 2.51 -12.10 1.75
C MET A 1 1.84 -11.42 2.93
N ILE A 2 0.89 -10.50 2.74
CA ILE A 2 0.04 -10.02 3.85
C ILE A 2 -1.09 -11.06 3.99
N PRO A 3 -1.36 -11.68 5.15
CA PRO A 3 -1.03 -11.25 6.52
C PRO A 3 0.30 -11.75 7.10
N TRP A 4 0.98 -12.70 6.45
CA TRP A 4 2.14 -13.38 6.99
C TRP A 4 3.39 -12.50 7.22
N ALA A 5 3.43 -11.30 6.66
CA ALA A 5 4.46 -10.29 6.94
C ALA A 5 4.11 -9.30 8.07
N SER A 6 3.07 -9.57 8.87
CA SER A 6 2.49 -8.64 9.86
C SER A 6 3.48 -7.96 10.79
N VAL A 7 4.53 -8.66 11.26
CA VAL A 7 5.49 -8.12 12.24
C VAL A 7 6.36 -6.99 11.68
N GLY A 8 6.59 -6.95 10.36
CA GLY A 8 7.53 -6.00 9.75
C GLY A 8 6.94 -5.20 8.59
N ILE A 9 5.64 -5.28 8.36
CA ILE A 9 5.03 -4.73 7.14
C ILE A 9 5.13 -3.21 7.08
N GLU A 10 4.92 -2.51 8.19
CA GLU A 10 5.01 -1.03 8.22
C GLU A 10 6.43 -0.56 7.88
N HIS A 11 7.45 -1.11 8.54
CA HIS A 11 8.85 -0.79 8.24
C HIS A 11 9.21 -1.05 6.78
N LYS A 12 8.76 -2.17 6.20
CA LYS A 12 8.98 -2.50 4.79
C LYS A 12 8.29 -1.49 3.87
N LEU A 13 7.06 -1.07 4.19
CA LEU A 13 6.33 -0.08 3.40
C LEU A 13 7.00 1.30 3.46
N THR A 14 7.46 1.75 4.64
CA THR A 14 8.24 2.99 4.77
C THR A 14 9.52 2.94 3.93
N ALA A 15 10.24 1.82 3.96
CA ALA A 15 11.43 1.64 3.12
C ALA A 15 11.10 1.68 1.62
N LEU A 16 10.00 1.05 1.18
CA LEU A 16 9.56 1.08 -0.22
C LEU A 16 9.17 2.50 -0.68
N LEU A 17 8.46 3.26 0.16
CA LEU A 17 8.09 4.65 -0.11
C LEU A 17 9.34 5.55 -0.26
N GLY A 18 10.41 5.26 0.49
CA GLY A 18 11.67 6.00 0.40
C GLY A 18 12.60 5.59 -0.74
N THR A 19 12.34 4.45 -1.42
CA THR A 19 13.29 3.87 -2.41
C THR A 19 12.76 3.83 -3.83
N ALA A 20 11.44 3.83 -4.02
CA ALA A 20 10.83 3.77 -5.35
C ALA A 20 9.79 4.89 -5.55
N PRO A 21 9.64 5.40 -6.79
CA PRO A 21 8.53 6.30 -7.11
C PRO A 21 7.19 5.64 -6.78
N ALA A 22 6.34 6.32 -6.01
CA ALA A 22 5.09 5.75 -5.51
C ALA A 22 4.14 5.27 -6.63
N GLY A 23 4.22 5.85 -7.83
CA GLY A 23 3.46 5.40 -9.01
C GLY A 23 3.85 4.01 -9.55
N LYS A 24 4.91 3.39 -9.01
CA LYS A 24 5.37 2.03 -9.33
C LYS A 24 5.06 1.02 -8.21
N LEU A 25 4.60 1.50 -7.06
CA LEU A 25 4.23 0.65 -5.93
C LEU A 25 2.79 0.15 -6.12
N LEU A 26 2.60 -1.14 -5.87
CA LEU A 26 1.34 -1.85 -6.06
C LEU A 26 1.04 -2.68 -4.82
N TYR A 27 -0.21 -2.69 -4.39
CA TYR A 27 -0.70 -3.66 -3.42
C TYR A 27 -1.04 -5.00 -4.10
N SER A 28 -0.64 -6.09 -3.46
CA SER A 28 -1.11 -7.45 -3.74
C SER A 28 -1.25 -8.20 -2.42
N SER A 29 -2.28 -9.05 -2.31
CA SER A 29 -2.41 -9.99 -1.19
C SER A 29 -1.31 -11.03 -1.23
N ASP A 30 -0.90 -11.45 -2.44
CA ASP A 30 -0.10 -12.65 -2.67
C ASP A 30 -0.75 -13.88 -1.98
N GLU A 31 -2.07 -13.94 -2.13
CA GLU A 31 -2.96 -15.02 -1.71
C GLU A 31 -3.52 -15.72 -2.95
N ALA A 32 -3.74 -17.02 -2.88
CA ALA A 32 -4.16 -17.83 -4.02
C ALA A 32 -5.29 -18.82 -3.72
N SER A 33 -5.52 -19.20 -2.45
CA SER A 33 -6.40 -20.35 -2.14
C SER A 33 -7.62 -19.97 -1.30
N GLU A 34 -7.47 -19.08 -0.31
CA GLU A 34 -8.56 -18.72 0.62
C GLU A 34 -9.13 -17.32 0.32
N PRO A 35 -10.37 -17.19 -0.19
CA PRO A 35 -10.97 -15.89 -0.52
C PRO A 35 -11.06 -14.93 0.68
N GLU A 36 -11.32 -15.45 1.88
CA GLU A 36 -11.35 -14.68 3.12
C GLU A 36 -10.00 -14.03 3.42
N VAL A 37 -8.90 -14.69 3.06
CA VAL A 37 -7.55 -14.17 3.28
C VAL A 37 -7.26 -13.01 2.33
N ILE A 38 -7.81 -12.99 1.11
CA ILE A 38 -7.73 -11.83 0.20
C ILE A 38 -8.30 -10.57 0.87
N TRP A 39 -9.49 -10.69 1.49
CA TRP A 39 -10.13 -9.56 2.18
C TRP A 39 -9.36 -9.11 3.42
N ILE A 40 -8.92 -10.07 4.24
CA ILE A 40 -8.11 -9.79 5.45
C ILE A 40 -6.80 -9.11 5.06
N ALA A 41 -6.12 -9.61 4.03
CA ALA A 41 -4.90 -9.05 3.51
C ALA A 41 -5.09 -7.60 3.04
N ALA A 42 -6.19 -7.30 2.35
CA ALA A 42 -6.48 -5.95 1.86
C ALA A 42 -6.69 -4.97 3.03
N ARG A 43 -7.39 -5.41 4.08
CA ARG A 43 -7.63 -4.60 5.27
C ARG A 43 -6.34 -4.34 6.06
N LEU A 44 -5.51 -5.36 6.25
CA LEU A 44 -4.24 -5.22 6.95
C LEU A 44 -3.22 -4.41 6.14
N GLY A 45 -3.14 -4.63 4.82
CA GLY A 45 -2.27 -3.86 3.94
C GLY A 45 -2.64 -2.38 3.91
N ARG A 46 -3.94 -2.05 3.87
CA ARG A 46 -4.40 -0.66 3.99
C ARG A 46 -3.96 -0.03 5.31
N ARG A 47 -4.18 -0.71 6.44
CA ARG A 47 -3.84 -0.19 7.77
C ARG A 47 -2.33 0.02 7.92
N ALA A 48 -1.51 -0.92 7.43
CA ALA A 48 -0.06 -0.79 7.47
C ALA A 48 0.45 0.37 6.59
N LEU A 49 -0.15 0.55 5.40
CA LEU A 49 0.18 1.66 4.52
C LEU A 49 -0.23 3.01 5.12
N GLU A 50 -1.37 3.07 5.79
CA GLU A 50 -1.82 4.25 6.54
C GLU A 50 -0.79 4.64 7.61
N GLY A 51 -0.27 3.68 8.38
CA GLY A 51 0.80 3.93 9.35
C GLY A 51 2.06 4.53 8.71
N ALA A 52 2.56 3.92 7.64
CA ALA A 52 3.76 4.39 6.94
C ALA A 52 3.57 5.78 6.30
N LEU A 53 2.39 6.07 5.75
CA LEU A 53 2.08 7.38 5.18
C LEU A 53 1.86 8.44 6.27
N THR A 54 1.28 8.07 7.41
CA THR A 54 1.12 8.95 8.57
C THR A 54 2.49 9.36 9.11
N GLU A 55 3.42 8.41 9.25
CA GLU A 55 4.80 8.72 9.66
C GLU A 55 5.47 9.74 8.71
N ALA A 56 5.24 9.61 7.40
CA ALA A 56 5.77 10.55 6.41
C ALA A 56 5.13 11.94 6.53
N VAL A 57 3.84 12.03 6.86
CA VAL A 57 3.14 13.29 7.12
C VAL A 57 3.63 13.93 8.41
N ASP A 58 3.75 13.16 9.50
CA ASP A 58 4.23 13.64 10.81
C ASP A 58 5.66 14.19 10.75
N ARG A 59 6.44 13.76 9.75
CA ARG A 59 7.80 14.22 9.47
C ARG A 59 7.88 15.35 8.44
N ASP A 60 6.75 15.91 8.03
CA ASP A 60 6.63 16.95 6.99
C ASP A 60 7.22 16.55 5.61
N PHE A 61 7.33 15.24 5.33
CA PHE A 61 7.78 14.75 4.01
C PHE A 61 6.66 14.72 2.99
N LEU A 62 5.41 14.63 3.45
CA LEU A 62 4.20 14.66 2.65
C LEU A 62 3.15 15.54 3.32
N THR A 63 2.33 16.19 2.51
CA THR A 63 1.03 16.71 2.97
C THR A 63 0.03 15.57 3.13
N VAL A 64 -1.03 15.81 3.91
CA VAL A 64 -2.16 14.85 4.05
C VAL A 64 -2.75 14.51 2.68
N GLN A 65 -2.93 15.51 1.82
CA GLN A 65 -3.49 15.33 0.48
C GLN A 65 -2.61 14.46 -0.41
N GLU A 66 -1.28 14.62 -0.31
CA GLU A 66 -0.34 13.76 -1.03
C GLU A 66 -0.37 12.34 -0.49
N ALA A 67 -0.37 12.14 0.83
CA ALA A 67 -0.47 10.84 1.46
C ALA A 67 -1.75 10.10 1.00
N GLU A 68 -2.90 10.76 1.01
CA GLU A 68 -4.15 10.18 0.52
C GLU A 68 -4.09 9.78 -0.96
N ARG A 69 -3.51 10.65 -1.81
CA ARG A 69 -3.31 10.37 -3.23
C ARG A 69 -2.41 9.17 -3.44
N LEU A 70 -1.29 9.07 -2.70
CA LEU A 70 -0.39 7.93 -2.77
C LEU A 70 -1.08 6.65 -2.29
N GLY A 71 -1.86 6.72 -1.21
CA GLY A 71 -2.64 5.60 -0.69
C GLY A 71 -3.60 5.02 -1.72
N ARG A 72 -4.41 5.87 -2.37
CA ARG A 72 -5.31 5.45 -3.47
C ARG A 72 -4.55 4.87 -4.66
N GLY A 73 -3.42 5.50 -5.00
CA GLY A 73 -2.47 5.05 -6.01
C GLY A 73 -2.04 3.60 -5.78
N ILE A 74 -1.41 3.35 -4.64
CA ILE A 74 -0.79 2.06 -4.29
C ILE A 74 -1.83 0.96 -4.12
N LEU A 75 -2.96 1.26 -3.48
CA LEU A 75 -4.00 0.27 -3.19
C LEU A 75 -4.86 -0.08 -4.41
N SER A 76 -4.82 0.70 -5.49
CA SER A 76 -5.78 0.52 -6.58
C SER A 76 -5.36 1.14 -7.92
N GLU A 77 -5.16 2.45 -7.95
CA GLU A 77 -5.12 3.21 -9.22
C GLU A 77 -3.88 2.89 -10.06
N ASN A 78 -2.73 2.62 -9.41
CA ASN A 78 -1.51 2.22 -10.10
C ASN A 78 -1.67 0.88 -10.82
N CYS A 79 -2.30 -0.10 -10.17
CA CYS A 79 -2.57 -1.42 -10.76
C CYS A 79 -3.50 -1.28 -11.97
N ARG A 80 -4.60 -0.54 -11.79
CA ARG A 80 -5.54 -0.25 -12.87
C ARG A 80 -4.88 0.41 -14.07
N ARG A 81 -4.09 1.45 -13.84
CA ARG A 81 -3.38 2.17 -14.91
C ARG A 81 -2.33 1.31 -15.60
N LEU A 82 -1.59 0.49 -14.85
CA LEU A 82 -0.55 -0.40 -15.41
C LEU A 82 -1.16 -1.49 -16.31
N HIS A 83 -2.29 -2.05 -15.91
CA HIS A 83 -2.94 -3.17 -16.61
C HIS A 83 -4.07 -2.75 -17.55
N GLY A 84 -4.32 -1.44 -17.71
CA GLY A 84 -5.41 -0.94 -18.55
C GLY A 84 -6.81 -1.32 -18.04
N LEU A 85 -6.97 -1.50 -16.73
CA LEU A 85 -8.24 -1.87 -16.08
C LEU A 85 -8.98 -0.59 -15.66
N GLY A 86 -9.80 -0.04 -16.55
CA GLY A 86 -10.52 1.21 -16.29
C GLY A 86 -11.20 1.72 -17.54
N ALA A 87 -12.22 0.99 -18.00
CA ALA A 87 -13.30 1.54 -18.80
C ALA A 87 -14.43 2.00 -17.86
#